data_AF-A0A0A2FUX6-F1
#
_entry.id   AF-A0A0A2FUX6-F1
#
_cell.length_a   1.000
_cell.length_b   1.000
_cell.length_c   1.000
_cell.angle_alpha   90.00
_cell.angle_beta   90.00
_cell.angle_gamma   90.00
#
_symmetry.space_group_name_H-M   'P 1'
#
loop_
_entity.id
_entity.type
_entity.pdbx_description
1 polymer ?
#
loop_
_entity_poly.entity_id
_entity_poly.type
_entity_poly.pdbx_seq_one_letter_code
_entity_poly.pdbx_strand_id
1 'polypeptide(L)' 'MAKIHPQLEQLLQTNEAKPMSVLLVMKEDSEVSSLGLQSYKTLTPNVISAILSPQEIRELSKKPEILAIEEDSEVEIL' A
#
# COMPACT_ATOMS: atom_id res chain seq x y z
N MET A 1 -9.62 1.66 13.49
CA MET A 1 -8.80 2.71 12.84
C MET A 1 -8.65 2.32 11.39
N ALA A 2 -8.89 3.23 10.44
CA ALA A 2 -8.68 2.94 9.02
C ALA A 2 -7.19 2.78 8.76
N LYS A 3 -6.80 1.74 7.99
CA LYS A 3 -5.40 1.48 7.62
C LYS A 3 -4.99 2.20 6.34
N ILE A 4 -5.96 2.60 5.53
CA ILE A 4 -5.73 3.37 4.30
C ILE A 4 -5.65 4.85 4.70
N HIS A 5 -4.59 5.53 4.25
CA HIS A 5 -4.43 6.97 4.49
C HIS A 5 -5.59 7.75 3.84
N PRO A 6 -6.14 8.81 4.48
CA PRO A 6 -7.31 9.51 3.96
C PRO A 6 -7.17 10.05 2.53
N GLN A 7 -5.98 10.53 2.16
CA GLN A 7 -5.70 10.98 0.79
C GLN A 7 -5.78 9.83 -0.22
N LEU A 8 -5.22 8.67 0.13
CA LEU A 8 -5.34 7.48 -0.71
C LEU A 8 -6.80 7.01 -0.80
N GLU A 9 -7.55 7.05 0.30
CA GLU A 9 -8.99 6.70 0.28
C GLU A 9 -9.79 7.60 -0.68
N GLN A 10 -9.50 8.91 -0.72
CA GLN A 10 -10.11 9.84 -1.68
C GLN A 10 -9.74 9.51 -3.13
N LEU A 11 -8.49 9.13 -3.37
CA LEU A 11 -8.03 8.70 -4.70
C LEU A 11 -8.72 7.40 -5.14
N LEU A 12 -8.88 6.44 -4.23
CA LEU A 12 -9.58 5.18 -4.49
C LEU A 12 -11.07 5.38 -4.80
N GLN A 13 -11.68 6.49 -4.39
CA GLN A 13 -13.07 6.85 -4.71
C GLN A 13 -13.20 7.54 -6.07
N THR A 14 -12.13 8.16 -6.56
CA THR A 14 -12.16 8.97 -7.79
C THR A 14 -11.51 8.26 -8.99
N ASN A 15 -10.69 7.24 -8.75
CA ASN A 15 -9.87 6.60 -9.77
C ASN A 15 -9.86 5.06 -9.63
N GLU A 16 -11.04 4.43 -9.72
CA GLU A 16 -11.24 3.00 -9.42
C GLU A 16 -10.57 2.01 -10.40
N ALA A 17 -10.09 2.47 -11.55
CA ALA A 17 -9.61 1.58 -12.61
C ALA A 17 -8.08 1.51 -12.75
N LYS A 18 -7.32 2.46 -12.20
CA LYS A 18 -5.89 2.57 -12.48
C LYS A 18 -5.04 2.03 -11.34
N PRO A 19 -4.03 1.19 -11.62
CA PRO A 19 -3.02 0.84 -10.63
C PRO A 19 -2.29 2.07 -10.12
N MET A 20 -1.95 2.07 -8.83
CA MET A 20 -1.32 3.18 -8.13
C MET A 20 -0.08 2.69 -7.39
N SER A 21 0.96 3.53 -7.34
CA SER A 21 2.12 3.26 -6.49
C SER A 21 1.74 3.53 -5.04
N VAL A 22 1.94 2.56 -4.16
CA VAL A 22 1.60 2.66 -2.74
C VAL A 22 2.72 2.15 -1.85
N LEU A 23 2.83 2.75 -0.67
CA LEU A 23 3.63 2.27 0.44
C LEU A 23 2.78 1.43 1.37
N LEU A 24 3.26 0.23 1.71
CA LEU A 24 2.65 -0.65 2.69
C LEU A 24 3.56 -0.70 3.92
N VAL A 25 3.00 -0.29 5.06
CA VAL A 25 3.65 -0.42 6.37
C VAL A 25 3.14 -1.68 7.03
N MET A 26 4.05 -2.60 7.33
CA MET A 26 3.77 -3.89 7.93
C MET A 26 4.11 -3.89 9.43
N LYS A 27 3.49 -4.81 10.18
CA LYS A 27 3.92 -5.11 11.54
C LYS A 27 5.34 -5.62 11.56
N GLU A 28 6.05 -5.32 12.65
CA GLU A 28 7.30 -5.99 12.98
C GLU A 28 7.12 -7.52 12.92
N ASP A 29 8.13 -8.22 12.40
CA ASP A 29 8.17 -9.68 12.21
C ASP A 29 7.18 -10.27 11.19
N SER A 30 6.43 -9.44 10.46
CA SER A 30 5.57 -9.94 9.37
C SER A 30 6.35 -10.15 8.08
N GLU A 31 6.21 -11.31 7.47
CA GLU A 31 6.86 -11.60 6.18
C GLU A 31 6.05 -11.05 5.01
N VAL A 32 6.71 -10.38 4.06
CA VAL A 32 6.08 -9.87 2.82
C VAL A 32 5.47 -11.00 1.98
N SER A 33 6.00 -12.22 2.08
CA SER A 33 5.47 -13.44 1.46
C SER A 33 3.99 -13.67 1.77
N SER A 34 3.53 -13.26 2.98
CA SER A 34 2.14 -13.41 3.42
C SER A 34 1.16 -12.50 2.66
N LEU A 35 1.65 -11.45 2.00
CA LEU A 35 0.82 -10.48 1.28
C LEU A 35 0.34 -10.97 -0.08
N GLY A 36 1.00 -11.97 -0.68
CA GLY A 36 0.65 -12.50 -2.00
C GLY A 36 0.97 -11.55 -3.16
N LEU A 37 1.91 -10.62 -2.96
CA LEU A 37 2.32 -9.65 -3.98
C LEU A 37 3.21 -10.28 -5.04
N GLN A 38 2.93 -9.99 -6.32
CA GLN A 38 3.76 -10.45 -7.43
C GLN A 38 5.00 -9.59 -7.66
N SER A 39 4.91 -8.28 -7.40
CA SER A 39 5.98 -7.32 -7.60
C SER A 39 5.94 -6.28 -6.50
N TYR A 40 7.08 -6.08 -5.83
CA TYR A 40 7.26 -5.06 -4.80
C TYR A 40 8.74 -4.71 -4.65
N LYS A 41 9.01 -3.56 -4.06
CA LYS A 41 10.33 -3.10 -3.66
C LYS A 41 10.37 -2.91 -2.16
N THR A 42 11.25 -3.62 -1.47
CA THR A 42 11.49 -3.41 -0.05
C THR A 42 12.28 -2.11 0.15
N LEU A 43 11.73 -1.15 0.89
CA LEU A 43 12.41 0.10 1.24
C LEU A 43 13.09 -0.04 2.60
N THR A 44 12.40 -0.65 3.57
CA THR A 44 12.92 -1.04 4.88
C THR A 44 12.30 -2.39 5.28
N PRO A 45 12.76 -3.08 6.35
CA PRO A 45 12.22 -4.40 6.72
C PRO A 45 10.70 -4.47 6.84
N ASN A 46 10.04 -3.37 7.24
CA ASN A 46 8.60 -3.30 7.46
C ASN A 46 7.89 -2.36 6.48
N VAL A 47 8.59 -1.80 5.49
CA VAL A 47 8.00 -0.86 4.52
C VAL A 47 8.36 -1.30 3.11
N ILE A 48 7.33 -1.54 2.31
CA ILE A 48 7.48 -1.92 0.90
C ILE A 48 6.70 -0.96 0.01
N SER A 49 7.21 -0.75 -1.20
CA SER A 49 6.52 -0.06 -2.29
C SER A 49 6.00 -1.09 -3.28
N ALA A 50 4.76 -0.92 -3.75
CA ALA A 50 4.14 -1.79 -4.75
C ALA A 50 3.18 -1.00 -5.64
N ILE A 51 3.03 -1.44 -6.89
CA ILE A 51 2.00 -0.91 -7.80
C ILE A 51 0.79 -1.83 -7.70
N LEU A 52 -0.33 -1.32 -7.20
CA LEU A 52 -1.52 -2.10 -6.89
C LEU A 52 -2.78 -1.48 -7.48
N SER A 53 -3.72 -2.33 -7.88
CA SER A 53 -5.07 -1.92 -8.21
C SER A 53 -5.84 -1.47 -6.97
N PRO A 54 -6.89 -0.64 -7.14
CA PRO A 54 -7.76 -0.24 -6.04
C PRO A 54 -8.38 -1.42 -5.28
N GLN A 55 -8.68 -2.53 -5.97
CA GLN A 55 -9.18 -3.75 -5.34
C GLN A 55 -8.11 -4.39 -4.44
N GLU A 56 -6.89 -4.56 -4.94
CA GLU A 56 -5.77 -5.13 -4.16
C GLU A 56 -5.49 -4.29 -2.92
N ILE A 57 -5.48 -2.96 -3.04
CA ILE A 57 -5.29 -2.05 -1.89
C ILE A 57 -6.37 -2.29 -0.82
N ARG A 58 -7.64 -2.40 -1.23
CA ARG A 58 -8.76 -2.67 -0.31
C ARG A 58 -8.64 -4.06 0.32
N GLU A 59 -8.20 -5.07 -0.41
CA GLU A 59 -7.99 -6.42 0.12
C GLU A 59 -6.81 -6.47 1.12
N LEU A 60 -5.68 -5.84 0.78
CA LEU A 60 -4.54 -5.74 1.68
C LEU A 60 -4.85 -4.96 2.94
N SER A 61 -5.69 -3.92 2.88
CA SER A 61 -6.10 -3.18 4.08
C SER A 61 -6.80 -4.06 5.11
N LYS A 62 -7.40 -5.19 4.71
CA LYS A 62 -8.07 -6.13 5.63
C LYS A 62 -7.10 -7.08 6.32
N LYS A 63 -5.87 -7.22 5.82
CA LYS A 63 -4.86 -8.15 6.35
C LYS A 63 -4.31 -7.70 7.70
N PRO A 64 -4.21 -8.59 8.71
CA PRO A 64 -3.75 -8.23 10.04
C PRO A 64 -2.28 -7.77 10.09
N GLU A 65 -1.46 -8.18 9.14
CA GLU A 65 -0.06 -7.80 8.98
C GLU A 65 0.14 -6.35 8.51
N ILE A 66 -0.86 -5.74 7.86
CA ILE A 66 -0.79 -4.35 7.40
C ILE A 66 -1.18 -3.40 8.54
N LEU A 67 -0.31 -2.43 8.80
CA LEU A 67 -0.53 -1.31 9.72
C LEU A 67 -1.05 -0.06 9.02
N ALA A 68 -0.46 0.29 7.87
CA ALA A 68 -0.86 1.44 7.08
C ALA A 68 -0.63 1.22 5.58
N ILE A 69 -1.42 1.91 4.75
CA ILE A 69 -1.26 1.99 3.30
C ILE A 69 -1.33 3.46 2.89
N GLU A 70 -0.29 3.93 2.20
CA GLU A 70 -0.13 5.32 1.77
C GLU A 70 0.17 5.39 0.29
N GLU A 71 -0.09 6.53 -0.35
CA GLU A 71 0.33 6.77 -1.73
C GLU A 71 1.86 6.91 -1.76
N ASP A 72 2.53 6.16 -2.64
CA ASP A 72 3.95 6.33 -2.91
C ASP A 72 4.10 7.46 -3.94
N SER A 73 3.91 8.68 -3.44
CA SER A 73 4.08 9.89 -4.23
C SER A 73 5.57 10.21 -4.26
N GLU A 74 6.19 10.12 -5.44
CA GLU A 74 7.54 10.62 -5.63
C GLU A 74 7.58 12.10 -5.23
N VAL A 75 8.51 12.47 -4.35
CA VAL A 75 8.80 13.87 -4.08
C VAL A 75 9.47 14.41 -5.34
N GLU A 76 8.69 15.01 -6.24
CA GLU A 76 9.25 15.85 -7.30
C GLU A 76 9.89 17.07 -6.63
N ILE A 77 11.22 17.08 -6.55
CA ILE A 77 11.97 18.28 -6.19
C ILE A 77 11.83 19.23 -7.40
N LEU A 78 10.94 20.20 -7.29
CA LEU A 78 10.78 21.32 -8.24
C LEU A 78 11.92 22.32 -8.11
#